data_AF-A0A9C9X0X9-F1
#
_entry.id   AF-A0A9C9X0X9-F1
#
_cell.length_a   1.000
_cell.length_b   1.000
_cell.length_c   1.000
_cell.angle_alpha   90.00
_cell.angle_beta   90.00
_cell.angle_gamma   90.00
#
_symmetry.space_group_name_H-M   'P 1'
#
loop_
_entity.id
_entity.type
_entity.pdbx_description
1 polymer ?
#
loop_
_entity_poly.entity_id
_entity_poly.type
_entity_poly.pdbx_seq_one_letter_code
_entity_poly.pdbx_strand_id
1 'polypeptide(L)'
;MKSKYRILLSIRLTGLERKPYRQSQEAYPQMEFHISREARLKYKFDQALFQKSGNVLMPDFRAVREFAQKMNEKRDVIRFPETAVRAGQINAMGLIDEILHHVVQLYREQEKTDVLQSALKWLTDRLGEKAVETTLRQFSETFPPLNVHRGKQSVETYLKGETAGRSHREMALEEMLMLWLANANPAFAPFRELFDDTDLQKQTAYRQIINLLPEFFDSQPVFGPERQNLIKMLRNPAQAVPHSLSGQLEYIRKKWGLLLGKYFYRLLSSLDLIKEEEKASFMGPGPLRVYEFAGAAGAEEEPERFSPDKDWMPRI
;
A
#
# COMPACT_ATOMS: atom_id res chain seq x y z
N MET A 1 21.23 16.17 47.67
CA MET A 1 21.95 15.89 46.39
C MET A 1 21.34 14.65 45.74
N LYS A 2 20.92 14.79 44.46
CA LYS A 2 20.58 13.75 43.44
C LYS A 2 19.46 12.73 43.81
N SER A 3 18.22 12.80 43.35
CA SER A 3 17.59 13.04 42.02
C SER A 3 17.65 11.85 41.04
N LYS A 4 16.45 11.46 40.57
CA LYS A 4 16.09 10.66 39.37
C LYS A 4 16.41 9.16 39.52
N TYR A 5 15.49 8.21 39.38
CA TYR A 5 14.55 7.98 38.27
C TYR A 5 13.25 7.32 38.76
N ARG A 6 12.11 7.98 38.56
CA ARG A 6 10.78 7.37 38.64
C ARG A 6 9.94 8.04 37.56
N ILE A 7 9.95 7.47 36.35
CA ILE A 7 8.95 7.77 35.34
C ILE A 7 8.27 6.43 35.06
N LEU A 8 7.11 6.26 35.70
CA LEU A 8 6.20 5.16 35.46
C LEU A 8 5.59 5.35 34.06
N LEU A 9 5.97 4.48 33.13
CA LEU A 9 5.27 4.30 31.86
C LEU A 9 3.99 3.49 32.18
N SER A 10 2.91 4.17 32.55
CA SER A 10 1.59 3.54 32.65
C SER A 10 0.96 3.46 31.26
N ILE A 11 1.44 2.53 30.43
CA ILE A 11 0.65 2.04 29.29
C ILE A 11 -0.40 1.11 29.90
N ARG A 12 -1.68 1.47 29.82
CA ARG A 12 -2.79 0.59 30.21
C ARG A 12 -2.79 -0.63 29.27
N LEU A 13 -2.29 -1.75 29.78
CA LEU A 13 -2.35 -3.08 29.17
C LEU A 13 -3.75 -3.71 29.35
N THR A 14 -4.79 -3.07 28.85
CA THR A 14 -6.17 -3.62 28.83
C THR A 14 -6.59 -3.94 27.41
N GLY A 15 -5.86 -4.86 26.76
CA GLY A 15 -6.17 -5.29 25.39
C GLY A 15 -5.62 -6.66 24.97
N LEU A 16 -5.06 -7.46 25.88
CA LEU A 16 -4.44 -8.76 25.55
C LEU A 16 -5.28 -9.99 25.93
N GLU A 17 -6.49 -9.83 26.44
CA GLU A 17 -7.44 -10.96 26.54
C GLU A 17 -8.17 -11.14 25.20
N ARG A 18 -7.51 -11.86 24.28
CA ARG A 18 -8.06 -12.26 22.99
C ARG A 18 -9.19 -13.27 23.19
N LYS A 19 -10.44 -12.88 22.93
CA LYS A 19 -11.48 -13.83 22.49
C LYS A 19 -11.05 -14.42 21.13
N PRO A 20 -11.31 -15.71 20.85
CA PRO A 20 -10.96 -16.30 19.56
C PRO A 20 -11.67 -15.55 18.43
N TYR A 21 -10.87 -15.02 17.51
CA TYR A 21 -11.33 -14.33 16.30
C TYR A 21 -12.12 -15.33 15.45
N ARG A 22 -13.46 -15.27 15.52
CA ARG A 22 -14.32 -15.96 14.56
C ARG A 22 -14.04 -15.32 13.20
N GLN A 23 -13.60 -16.13 12.24
CA GLN A 23 -13.59 -15.77 10.82
C GLN A 23 -15.05 -15.63 10.34
N SER A 24 -15.68 -14.48 10.57
CA SER A 24 -16.80 -14.07 9.74
C SER A 24 -16.23 -13.56 8.42
N GLN A 25 -16.77 -14.05 7.30
CA GLN A 25 -16.53 -13.49 5.97
C GLN A 25 -17.21 -12.11 5.86
N GLU A 26 -16.81 -11.16 6.70
CA GLU A 26 -17.30 -9.79 6.59
C GLU A 26 -16.62 -9.10 5.41
N ALA A 27 -17.44 -8.53 4.52
CA ALA A 27 -16.99 -7.83 3.34
C ALA A 27 -16.29 -6.52 3.74
N TYR A 28 -15.00 -6.57 4.04
CA TYR A 28 -14.22 -5.36 4.34
C TYR A 28 -14.22 -4.40 3.15
N PRO A 29 -14.32 -3.07 3.41
CA PRO A 29 -14.20 -2.05 2.39
C PRO A 29 -12.89 -2.26 1.62
N GLN A 30 -12.97 -2.40 0.30
CA GLN A 30 -11.79 -2.52 -0.54
C GLN A 30 -11.28 -1.11 -0.84
N MET A 31 -10.11 -0.80 -0.29
CA MET A 31 -9.31 0.37 -0.66
C MET A 31 -8.22 -0.13 -1.61
N GLU A 32 -8.08 0.47 -2.79
CA GLU A 32 -7.09 0.10 -3.79
C GLU A 32 -6.18 1.29 -4.05
N PHE A 33 -4.90 1.05 -4.36
CA PHE A 33 -4.03 2.12 -4.83
C PHE A 33 -4.69 2.87 -6.00
N HIS A 34 -4.76 4.19 -5.88
CA HIS A 34 -5.43 5.06 -6.83
C HIS A 34 -4.74 5.00 -8.19
N ILE A 35 -5.41 4.40 -9.17
CA ILE A 35 -5.02 4.47 -10.58
C ILE A 35 -6.17 5.13 -11.31
N SER A 36 -5.88 6.27 -11.95
CA SER A 36 -6.84 7.01 -12.75
C SER A 36 -7.43 6.12 -13.83
N ARG A 37 -8.69 6.39 -14.19
CA ARG A 37 -9.35 5.73 -15.32
C ARG A 37 -8.50 5.84 -16.59
N GLU A 38 -7.91 7.01 -16.83
CA GLU A 38 -7.03 7.24 -17.97
C GLU A 38 -5.81 6.32 -17.95
N ALA A 39 -5.13 6.18 -16.81
CA ALA A 39 -3.98 5.30 -16.69
C ALA A 39 -4.36 3.82 -16.86
N ARG A 40 -5.51 3.38 -16.30
CA ARG A 40 -6.03 2.02 -16.52
C ARG A 40 -6.27 1.73 -18.01
N LEU A 41 -6.82 2.70 -18.75
CA LEU A 41 -7.02 2.59 -20.20
C LEU A 41 -5.70 2.61 -20.98
N LYS A 42 -4.80 3.56 -20.67
CA LYS A 42 -3.48 3.72 -21.31
C LYS A 42 -2.64 2.44 -21.21
N TYR A 43 -2.63 1.83 -20.02
CA TYR A 43 -1.85 0.63 -19.72
C TYR A 43 -2.64 -0.67 -19.86
N LYS A 44 -3.90 -0.63 -20.31
CA LYS A 44 -4.78 -1.81 -20.44
C LYS A 44 -4.67 -2.72 -19.21
N PHE A 45 -4.88 -2.14 -18.04
CA PHE A 45 -4.71 -2.79 -16.74
C PHE A 45 -6.04 -2.77 -15.98
N ASP A 46 -6.76 -3.90 -16.08
CA ASP A 46 -8.09 -4.10 -15.47
C ASP A 46 -8.06 -5.01 -14.23
N GLN A 47 -6.86 -5.26 -13.71
CA GLN A 47 -6.65 -6.01 -12.48
C GLN A 47 -6.50 -5.04 -11.29
N ALA A 48 -6.71 -5.55 -10.08
CA ALA A 48 -6.21 -4.88 -8.90
C ALA A 48 -4.70 -5.18 -8.83
N LEU A 49 -3.85 -4.19 -8.51
CA LEU A 49 -2.41 -4.42 -8.30
C LEU A 49 -2.16 -5.35 -7.10
N PHE A 50 -3.15 -5.46 -6.22
CA PHE A 50 -3.09 -6.26 -5.00
C PHE A 50 -4.31 -7.20 -4.96
N GLN A 51 -4.07 -8.51 -4.89
CA GLN A 51 -5.14 -9.51 -4.77
C GLN A 51 -5.41 -9.83 -3.30
N LYS A 52 -6.67 -10.11 -2.91
CA LYS A 52 -6.98 -10.61 -1.56
C LYS A 52 -6.57 -12.08 -1.42
N SER A 53 -5.81 -12.39 -0.38
CA SER A 53 -5.74 -13.74 0.21
C SER A 53 -6.14 -13.63 1.68
N GLY A 54 -7.41 -13.91 1.99
CA GLY A 54 -8.01 -13.68 3.30
C GLY A 54 -8.20 -12.19 3.64
N ASN A 55 -7.95 -11.81 4.89
CA ASN A 55 -7.97 -10.41 5.38
C ASN A 55 -6.70 -9.61 5.01
N VAL A 56 -5.84 -10.15 4.14
CA VAL A 56 -4.58 -9.53 3.73
C VAL A 56 -4.54 -9.43 2.21
N LEU A 57 -4.36 -8.22 1.69
CA LEU A 57 -4.00 -8.01 0.29
C LEU A 57 -2.56 -8.50 0.12
N MET A 58 -2.33 -9.50 -0.73
CA MET A 58 -0.98 -9.93 -1.09
C MET A 58 -0.60 -9.22 -2.40
N PRO A 59 0.63 -8.69 -2.52
CA PRO A 59 1.11 -8.18 -3.79
C PRO A 59 1.12 -9.34 -4.78
N ASP A 60 0.35 -9.18 -5.85
CA ASP A 60 0.47 -10.05 -7.01
C ASP A 60 1.74 -9.60 -7.74
N PHE A 61 2.89 -10.13 -7.32
CA PHE A 61 4.19 -9.78 -7.89
C PHE A 61 4.22 -9.96 -9.41
N ARG A 62 3.41 -10.88 -9.95
CA ARG A 62 3.25 -11.03 -11.38
C ARG A 62 2.50 -9.83 -11.95
N ALA A 63 1.33 -9.47 -11.41
CA ALA A 63 0.59 -8.28 -11.87
C ALA A 63 1.41 -6.99 -11.75
N VAL A 64 2.21 -6.83 -10.69
CA VAL A 64 3.10 -5.67 -10.51
C VAL A 64 4.21 -5.64 -11.56
N ARG A 65 4.83 -6.78 -11.88
CA ARG A 65 5.84 -6.89 -12.96
C ARG A 65 5.24 -6.63 -14.33
N GLU A 66 4.08 -7.22 -14.63
CA GLU A 66 3.34 -6.99 -15.87
C GLU A 66 2.97 -5.51 -16.01
N PHE A 67 2.57 -4.86 -14.92
CA PHE A 67 2.25 -3.43 -14.93
C PHE A 67 3.49 -2.56 -15.16
N ALA A 68 4.61 -2.83 -14.48
CA ALA A 68 5.88 -2.13 -14.72
C ALA A 68 6.34 -2.29 -16.18
N GLN A 69 6.22 -3.49 -16.75
CA GLN A 69 6.54 -3.75 -18.15
C GLN A 69 5.67 -2.89 -19.08
N LYS A 70 4.33 -2.92 -18.91
CA LYS A 70 3.40 -2.13 -19.74
C LYS A 70 3.66 -0.62 -19.63
N MET A 71 4.08 -0.13 -18.47
CA MET A 71 4.49 1.27 -18.31
C MET A 71 5.75 1.57 -19.13
N ASN A 72 6.78 0.73 -19.02
CA ASN A 72 8.04 0.91 -19.73
C ASN A 72 7.90 0.75 -21.26
N GLU A 73 6.99 -0.10 -21.74
CA GLU A 73 6.68 -0.24 -23.17
C GLU A 73 6.08 1.03 -23.79
N LYS A 74 5.42 1.87 -22.98
CA LYS A 74 4.82 3.14 -23.42
C LYS A 74 5.74 4.35 -23.20
N ARG A 75 6.74 4.22 -22.34
CA ARG A 75 7.75 5.25 -22.09
C ARG A 75 8.87 5.13 -23.10
N ASP A 76 9.47 6.25 -23.49
CA ASP A 76 10.67 6.25 -24.35
C ASP A 76 11.92 5.93 -23.51
N VAL A 77 11.96 4.73 -22.93
CA VAL A 77 13.05 4.26 -22.07
C VAL A 77 14.36 4.03 -22.84
N ILE A 78 14.29 4.00 -24.18
CA ILE A 78 15.48 3.90 -25.05
C ILE A 78 16.24 5.23 -25.04
N ARG A 79 15.53 6.35 -25.19
CA ARG A 79 16.15 7.69 -25.14
C ARG A 79 16.31 8.22 -23.72
N PHE A 80 15.41 7.85 -22.82
CA PHE A 80 15.35 8.33 -21.43
C PHE A 80 15.30 7.15 -20.44
N PRO A 81 16.39 6.36 -20.30
CA PRO A 81 16.43 5.17 -19.45
C PRO A 81 16.13 5.46 -17.97
N GLU A 82 16.38 6.68 -17.50
CA GLU A 82 16.03 7.15 -16.17
C GLU A 82 14.52 7.21 -15.89
N THR A 83 13.69 7.19 -16.94
CA THR A 83 12.23 7.16 -16.81
C THR A 83 11.68 5.75 -16.62
N ALA A 84 12.53 4.71 -16.72
CA ALA A 84 12.11 3.34 -16.51
C ALA A 84 11.68 3.09 -15.06
N VAL A 85 10.56 2.40 -14.89
CA VAL A 85 10.03 2.00 -13.57
C VAL A 85 10.28 0.53 -13.31
N ARG A 86 10.53 0.19 -12.04
CA ARG A 86 10.76 -1.20 -11.60
C ARG A 86 9.58 -1.74 -10.79
N ALA A 87 9.42 -3.06 -10.81
CA ALA A 87 8.33 -3.72 -10.10
C ALA A 87 8.44 -3.49 -8.57
N GLY A 88 9.65 -3.52 -8.01
CA GLY A 88 9.90 -3.21 -6.61
C GLY A 88 9.46 -1.79 -6.22
N GLN A 89 9.64 -0.80 -7.10
CA GLN A 89 9.17 0.56 -6.84
C GLN A 89 7.64 0.65 -6.80
N ILE A 90 6.94 0.02 -7.76
CA ILE A 90 5.47 -0.01 -7.79
C ILE A 90 4.92 -0.75 -6.56
N ASN A 91 5.52 -1.88 -6.19
CA ASN A 91 5.17 -2.62 -4.99
C ASN A 91 5.37 -1.78 -3.72
N ALA A 92 6.48 -1.06 -3.62
CA ALA A 92 6.78 -0.19 -2.48
C ALA A 92 5.77 0.95 -2.36
N MET A 93 5.45 1.60 -3.47
CA MET A 93 4.46 2.68 -3.53
C MET A 93 3.09 2.21 -3.03
N GLY A 94 2.57 1.10 -3.57
CA GLY A 94 1.27 0.58 -3.12
C GLY A 94 1.30 0.01 -1.70
N LEU A 95 2.43 -0.53 -1.23
CA LEU A 95 2.55 -0.93 0.17
C LEU A 95 2.53 0.27 1.12
N ILE A 96 3.17 1.38 0.77
CA ILE A 96 3.10 2.62 1.56
C ILE A 96 1.65 3.06 1.68
N ASP A 97 0.93 3.14 0.56
CA ASP A 97 -0.49 3.50 0.51
C ASP A 97 -1.37 2.60 1.39
N GLU A 98 -1.20 1.27 1.29
CA GLU A 98 -1.91 0.32 2.15
C GLU A 98 -1.62 0.51 3.65
N ILE A 99 -0.37 0.83 4.00
CA ILE A 99 0.00 1.13 5.39
C ILE A 99 -0.67 2.43 5.85
N LEU A 100 -0.77 3.44 5.00
CA LEU A 100 -1.45 4.69 5.33
C LEU A 100 -2.95 4.46 5.58
N HIS A 101 -3.62 3.68 4.74
CA HIS A 101 -4.99 3.22 4.99
C HIS A 101 -5.11 2.47 6.32
N HIS A 102 -4.20 1.54 6.58
CA HIS A 102 -4.19 0.79 7.85
C HIS A 102 -4.03 1.72 9.06
N VAL A 103 -3.21 2.77 8.96
CA VAL A 103 -3.07 3.79 10.01
C VAL A 103 -4.38 4.57 10.21
N VAL A 104 -5.09 4.95 9.14
CA VAL A 104 -6.43 5.58 9.23
C VAL A 104 -7.44 4.63 9.87
N GLN A 105 -7.42 3.35 9.51
CA GLN A 105 -8.27 2.34 10.12
C GLN A 105 -8.01 2.21 11.63
N LEU A 106 -6.74 2.09 12.05
CA LEU A 106 -6.38 2.00 13.47
C LEU A 106 -6.82 3.25 14.24
N TYR A 107 -6.65 4.44 13.65
CA TYR A 107 -7.11 5.69 14.24
C TYR A 107 -8.62 5.66 14.49
N ARG A 108 -9.41 5.20 13.50
CA ARG A 108 -10.86 5.08 13.63
C ARG A 108 -11.26 4.10 14.73
N GLU A 109 -10.61 2.94 14.77
CA GLU A 109 -10.90 1.89 15.75
C GLU A 109 -10.53 2.27 17.18
N GLN A 110 -9.44 3.03 17.38
CA GLN A 110 -8.88 3.31 18.70
C GLN A 110 -9.34 4.66 19.26
N GLU A 111 -9.51 5.67 18.42
CA GLU A 111 -9.73 7.05 18.86
C GLU A 111 -11.13 7.56 18.51
N LYS A 112 -11.58 7.41 17.24
CA LYS A 112 -12.86 7.96 16.79
C LYS A 112 -13.45 7.26 15.55
N THR A 113 -14.42 6.37 15.78
CA THR A 113 -15.04 5.51 14.75
C THR A 113 -15.70 6.29 13.61
N ASP A 114 -16.32 7.42 13.93
CA ASP A 114 -17.10 8.28 13.03
C ASP A 114 -16.30 9.47 12.46
N VAL A 115 -14.96 9.48 12.58
CA VAL A 115 -14.15 10.66 12.23
C VAL A 115 -14.34 11.15 10.80
N LEU A 116 -14.51 10.24 9.82
CA LEU A 116 -14.71 10.60 8.42
C LEU A 116 -16.13 11.10 8.15
N GLN A 117 -17.13 10.58 8.86
CA GLN A 117 -18.48 11.11 8.84
C GLN A 117 -18.51 12.54 9.42
N SER A 118 -17.84 12.73 10.56
CA SER A 118 -17.64 14.06 11.18
C SER A 118 -16.91 15.01 10.23
N ALA A 119 -15.88 14.53 9.51
CA ALA A 119 -15.13 15.34 8.53
C ALA A 119 -16.02 15.75 7.34
N LEU A 120 -16.81 14.82 6.78
CA LEU A 120 -17.76 15.12 5.70
C LEU A 120 -18.78 16.18 6.13
N LYS A 121 -19.33 16.05 7.34
CA LYS A 121 -20.25 17.04 7.89
C LYS A 121 -19.58 18.41 8.01
N TRP A 122 -18.40 18.46 8.59
CA TRP A 122 -17.65 19.71 8.77
C TRP A 122 -17.27 20.38 7.44
N LEU A 123 -16.88 19.61 6.43
CA LEU A 123 -16.65 20.10 5.07
C LEU A 123 -17.93 20.63 4.43
N THR A 124 -19.05 19.93 4.64
CA THR A 124 -20.38 20.32 4.13
C THR A 124 -20.84 21.64 4.76
N ASP A 125 -20.64 21.83 6.06
CA ASP A 125 -20.97 23.06 6.77
C ASP A 125 -20.15 24.27 6.28
N ARG A 126 -18.91 24.04 5.81
CA ARG A 126 -17.98 25.09 5.34
C ARG A 126 -18.09 25.42 3.85
N LEU A 127 -18.28 24.40 3.01
CA LEU A 127 -18.23 24.52 1.55
C LEU A 127 -19.61 24.41 0.88
N GLY A 128 -20.61 23.93 1.62
CA GLY A 128 -21.93 23.61 1.11
C GLY A 128 -22.00 22.21 0.51
N GLU A 129 -23.15 21.56 0.69
CA GLU A 129 -23.41 20.17 0.26
C GLU A 129 -23.13 19.96 -1.23
N LYS A 130 -23.64 20.87 -2.09
CA LYS A 130 -23.45 20.77 -3.53
C LYS A 130 -21.98 20.71 -3.93
N ALA A 131 -21.12 21.53 -3.32
CA ALA A 131 -19.69 21.57 -3.66
C ALA A 131 -18.98 20.27 -3.26
N VAL A 132 -19.29 19.75 -2.07
CA VAL A 132 -18.72 18.47 -1.57
C VAL A 132 -19.19 17.31 -2.44
N GLU A 133 -20.49 17.22 -2.74
CA GLU A 133 -21.07 16.15 -3.56
C GLU A 133 -20.54 16.14 -5.00
N THR A 134 -20.45 17.30 -5.65
CA THR A 134 -19.84 17.42 -6.98
C THR A 134 -18.39 16.96 -6.94
N THR A 135 -17.64 17.31 -5.90
CA THR A 135 -16.23 16.91 -5.77
C THR A 135 -16.07 15.39 -5.57
N LEU A 136 -16.87 14.79 -4.68
CA LEU A 136 -16.84 13.33 -4.46
C LEU A 136 -17.25 12.55 -5.71
N ARG A 137 -18.23 13.06 -6.47
CA ARG A 137 -18.63 12.47 -7.76
C ARG A 137 -17.51 12.54 -8.78
N GLN A 138 -16.97 13.73 -9.05
CA GLN A 138 -15.90 13.90 -10.03
C GLN A 138 -14.68 13.05 -9.66
N PHE A 139 -14.31 13.02 -8.37
CA PHE A 139 -13.26 12.15 -7.87
C PHE A 139 -13.54 10.67 -8.19
N SER A 140 -14.75 10.19 -7.92
CA SER A 140 -15.15 8.80 -8.18
C SER A 140 -15.31 8.47 -9.67
N GLU A 141 -15.44 9.47 -10.54
CA GLU A 141 -15.42 9.30 -11.99
C GLU A 141 -14.00 9.17 -12.55
N THR A 142 -13.08 10.02 -12.04
CA THR A 142 -11.66 10.06 -12.41
C THR A 142 -10.87 8.88 -11.81
N PHE A 143 -11.16 8.53 -10.56
CA PHE A 143 -10.56 7.45 -9.78
C PHE A 143 -11.63 6.43 -9.38
N PRO A 144 -12.22 5.72 -10.34
CA PRO A 144 -13.35 4.84 -10.07
C PRO A 144 -12.93 3.62 -9.24
N PRO A 145 -13.72 3.25 -8.22
CA PRO A 145 -13.64 1.92 -7.62
C PRO A 145 -13.77 0.85 -8.70
N LEU A 146 -13.15 -0.32 -8.51
CA LEU A 146 -13.08 -1.35 -9.54
C LEU A 146 -14.45 -1.78 -10.10
N ASN A 147 -15.48 -1.86 -9.26
CA ASN A 147 -16.83 -2.20 -9.71
C ASN A 147 -17.46 -1.11 -10.60
N VAL A 148 -17.13 0.17 -10.36
CA VAL A 148 -17.54 1.29 -11.22
C VAL A 148 -16.72 1.28 -12.51
N HIS A 149 -15.40 1.05 -12.42
CA HIS A 149 -14.52 0.95 -13.59
C HIS A 149 -14.98 -0.15 -14.56
N ARG A 150 -15.35 -1.33 -14.02
CA ARG A 150 -15.87 -2.48 -14.76
C ARG A 150 -17.33 -2.32 -15.23
N GLY A 151 -17.96 -1.17 -15.01
CA GLY A 151 -19.34 -0.91 -15.43
C GLY A 151 -20.41 -1.71 -14.68
N LYS A 152 -20.10 -2.29 -13.52
CA LYS A 152 -21.07 -3.07 -12.72
C LYS A 152 -22.07 -2.19 -11.97
N GLN A 153 -21.72 -0.93 -11.72
CA GLN A 153 -22.56 0.07 -11.07
C GLN A 153 -22.16 1.49 -11.50
N SER A 154 -23.09 2.45 -11.45
CA SER A 154 -22.78 3.86 -11.68
C SER A 154 -22.12 4.52 -10.47
N VAL A 155 -21.47 5.67 -10.67
CA VAL A 155 -20.88 6.47 -9.57
C VAL A 155 -21.95 6.94 -8.59
N GLU A 156 -23.10 7.38 -9.08
CA GLU A 156 -24.20 7.85 -8.23
C GLU A 156 -24.77 6.72 -7.38
N THR A 157 -24.89 5.52 -7.95
CA THR A 157 -25.34 4.33 -7.22
C THR A 157 -24.30 3.94 -6.18
N TYR A 158 -23.02 3.96 -6.56
CA TYR A 158 -21.93 3.68 -5.64
C TYR A 158 -21.93 4.65 -4.47
N LEU A 159 -21.93 5.96 -4.69
CA LEU A 159 -21.83 6.96 -3.60
C LEU A 159 -23.01 6.92 -2.61
N LYS A 160 -24.17 6.40 -3.02
CA LYS A 160 -25.33 6.20 -2.12
C LYS A 160 -25.25 4.91 -1.29
N GLY A 161 -24.32 4.01 -1.63
CA GLY A 161 -24.16 2.73 -0.98
C GLY A 161 -23.28 2.76 0.27
N GLU A 162 -23.15 1.60 0.86
CA GLU A 162 -22.27 1.34 2.00
C GLU A 162 -21.66 -0.07 1.91
N THR A 163 -20.51 -0.25 2.54
CA THR A 163 -19.84 -1.55 2.68
C THR A 163 -19.34 -1.69 4.12
N ALA A 164 -19.69 -2.80 4.78
CA ALA A 164 -19.35 -3.07 6.19
C ALA A 164 -19.66 -1.88 7.13
N GLY A 165 -20.85 -1.29 6.97
CA GLY A 165 -21.31 -0.17 7.81
C GLY A 165 -20.57 1.16 7.57
N ARG A 166 -19.78 1.27 6.49
CA ARG A 166 -19.16 2.53 6.07
C ARG A 166 -19.83 3.05 4.81
N SER A 167 -20.26 4.31 4.84
CA SER A 167 -20.76 4.97 3.63
C SER A 167 -19.66 5.05 2.58
N HIS A 168 -20.00 4.81 1.32
CA HIS A 168 -19.07 4.98 0.20
C HIS A 168 -18.61 6.43 0.04
N ARG A 169 -19.34 7.42 0.59
CA ARG A 169 -18.87 8.81 0.66
C ARG A 169 -17.69 8.99 1.60
N GLU A 170 -17.72 8.31 2.75
CA GLU A 170 -16.59 8.33 3.70
C GLU A 170 -15.37 7.64 3.09
N MET A 171 -15.59 6.53 2.37
CA MET A 171 -14.54 5.86 1.61
C MET A 171 -13.97 6.81 0.56
N ALA A 172 -14.79 7.45 -0.25
CA ALA A 172 -14.35 8.41 -1.26
C ALA A 172 -13.56 9.59 -0.65
N LEU A 173 -13.91 10.07 0.54
CA LEU A 173 -13.13 11.10 1.24
C LEU A 173 -11.76 10.59 1.71
N GLU A 174 -11.70 9.37 2.26
CA GLU A 174 -10.44 8.73 2.66
C GLU A 174 -9.52 8.49 1.44
N GLU A 175 -10.09 7.97 0.36
CA GLU A 175 -9.43 7.77 -0.93
C GLU A 175 -8.91 9.12 -1.48
N MET A 176 -9.71 10.18 -1.45
CA MET A 176 -9.29 11.53 -1.85
C MET A 176 -8.15 12.09 -1.00
N LEU A 177 -8.11 11.76 0.29
CA LEU A 177 -6.99 12.08 1.18
C LEU A 177 -5.72 11.32 0.76
N MET A 178 -5.82 10.03 0.41
CA MET A 178 -4.66 9.27 -0.08
C MET A 178 -4.16 9.79 -1.43
N LEU A 179 -5.07 10.18 -2.34
CA LEU A 179 -4.70 10.84 -3.59
C LEU A 179 -3.85 12.09 -3.34
N TRP A 180 -4.26 12.92 -2.38
CA TRP A 180 -3.51 14.11 -2.00
C TRP A 180 -2.13 13.76 -1.40
N LEU A 181 -2.07 12.76 -0.51
CA LEU A 181 -0.80 12.31 0.08
C LEU A 181 0.16 11.75 -0.98
N ALA A 182 -0.36 11.02 -1.97
CA ALA A 182 0.41 10.51 -3.11
C ALA A 182 1.00 11.67 -3.95
N ASN A 183 0.19 12.67 -4.29
CA ASN A 183 0.66 13.85 -5.04
C ASN A 183 1.63 14.73 -4.23
N ALA A 184 1.50 14.74 -2.91
CA ALA A 184 2.40 15.46 -2.01
C ALA A 184 3.71 14.70 -1.68
N ASN A 185 3.88 13.46 -2.17
CA ASN A 185 5.06 12.64 -1.90
C ASN A 185 6.07 12.72 -3.06
N PRO A 186 7.26 13.33 -2.89
CA PRO A 186 8.19 13.48 -3.99
C PRO A 186 8.74 12.15 -4.52
N ALA A 187 8.77 11.09 -3.72
CA ALA A 187 9.22 9.75 -4.15
C ALA A 187 8.23 9.10 -5.11
N PHE A 188 6.98 9.59 -5.15
CA PHE A 188 5.93 9.10 -6.04
C PHE A 188 5.97 9.84 -7.39
N ALA A 189 6.73 10.93 -7.54
CA ALA A 189 6.76 11.73 -8.77
C ALA A 189 6.96 10.93 -10.09
N PRO A 190 7.80 9.87 -10.17
CA PRO A 190 7.92 9.05 -11.37
C PRO A 190 6.63 8.34 -11.80
N PHE A 191 5.63 8.26 -10.92
CA PHE A 191 4.36 7.59 -11.10
C PHE A 191 3.17 8.56 -11.20
N ARG A 192 3.43 9.88 -11.28
CA ARG A 192 2.39 10.92 -11.24
C ARG A 192 1.23 10.70 -12.22
N GLU A 193 1.52 10.16 -13.41
CA GLU A 193 0.49 9.84 -14.41
C GLU A 193 -0.58 8.84 -13.93
N LEU A 194 -0.32 8.10 -12.85
CA LEU A 194 -1.30 7.18 -12.26
C LEU A 194 -2.32 7.90 -11.37
N PHE A 195 -1.96 9.03 -10.80
CA PHE A 195 -2.74 9.71 -9.76
C PHE A 195 -2.77 11.23 -9.93
N ASP A 196 -2.62 11.74 -11.15
CA ASP A 196 -2.65 13.18 -11.39
C ASP A 196 -4.02 13.78 -11.02
N ASP A 197 -4.01 14.77 -10.14
CA ASP A 197 -5.20 15.40 -9.55
C ASP A 197 -5.47 16.80 -10.15
N THR A 198 -4.79 17.17 -11.24
CA THR A 198 -4.84 18.53 -11.81
C THR A 198 -6.25 18.95 -12.20
N ASP A 199 -7.04 18.05 -12.76
CA ASP A 199 -8.41 18.34 -13.18
C ASP A 199 -9.34 18.51 -11.98
N LEU A 200 -9.19 17.69 -10.94
CA LEU A 200 -9.94 17.86 -9.69
C LEU A 200 -9.64 19.23 -9.05
N GLN A 201 -8.36 19.61 -9.02
CA GLN A 201 -7.92 20.90 -8.50
C GLN A 201 -8.52 22.10 -9.24
N LYS A 202 -8.76 21.98 -10.56
CA LYS A 202 -9.28 23.07 -11.41
C LYS A 202 -10.80 23.13 -11.44
N GLN A 203 -11.46 21.99 -11.39
CA GLN A 203 -12.89 21.86 -11.73
C GLN A 203 -13.80 21.69 -10.50
N THR A 204 -13.24 21.48 -9.31
CA THR A 204 -14.01 21.13 -8.12
C THR A 204 -13.53 21.88 -6.88
N ALA A 205 -14.18 21.64 -5.73
CA ALA A 205 -13.75 22.18 -4.44
C ALA A 205 -12.60 21.36 -3.79
N TYR A 206 -11.93 20.48 -4.55
CA TYR A 206 -10.87 19.58 -4.07
C TYR A 206 -9.77 20.32 -3.29
N ARG A 207 -9.27 21.46 -3.80
CA ARG A 207 -8.24 22.27 -3.12
C ARG A 207 -8.72 22.79 -1.76
N GLN A 208 -9.97 23.23 -1.68
CA GLN A 208 -10.56 23.69 -0.42
C GLN A 208 -10.69 22.52 0.55
N ILE A 209 -11.17 21.36 0.09
CA ILE A 209 -11.33 20.15 0.92
C ILE A 209 -9.99 19.72 1.53
N ILE A 210 -8.94 19.55 0.73
CA ILE A 210 -7.62 19.08 1.21
C ILE A 210 -6.93 20.09 2.14
N ASN A 211 -7.21 21.39 2.00
CA ASN A 211 -6.70 22.43 2.90
C ASN A 211 -7.45 22.46 4.24
N LEU A 212 -8.75 22.18 4.20
CA LEU A 212 -9.63 22.17 5.36
C LEU A 212 -9.47 20.88 6.19
N LEU A 213 -9.17 19.73 5.58
CA LEU A 213 -8.97 18.46 6.31
C LEU A 213 -7.92 18.55 7.44
N PRO A 214 -6.70 19.09 7.24
CA PRO A 214 -5.75 19.31 8.33
C PRO A 214 -6.33 20.10 9.51
N GLU A 215 -7.06 21.19 9.24
CA GLU A 215 -7.70 22.02 10.28
C GLU A 215 -8.74 21.24 11.07
N PHE A 216 -9.55 20.41 10.38
CA PHE A 216 -10.48 19.51 11.06
C PHE A 216 -9.74 18.55 11.99
N PHE A 217 -8.66 17.92 11.51
CA PHE A 217 -7.89 16.94 12.29
C PHE A 217 -7.11 17.57 13.45
N ASP A 218 -6.83 18.88 13.44
CA ASP A 218 -6.21 19.57 14.59
C ASP A 218 -7.12 19.61 15.81
N SER A 219 -8.45 19.50 15.60
CA SER A 219 -9.44 19.41 16.67
C SER A 219 -9.77 17.98 17.11
N GLN A 220 -9.17 16.96 16.49
CA GLN A 220 -9.43 15.55 16.79
C GLN A 220 -8.36 14.98 17.74
N PRO A 221 -8.62 13.81 18.38
CA PRO A 221 -7.63 13.15 19.22
C PRO A 221 -6.28 12.93 18.51
N VAL A 222 -5.20 13.04 19.27
CA VAL A 222 -3.84 12.75 18.78
C VAL A 222 -3.61 11.23 18.68
N PHE A 223 -2.75 10.80 17.76
CA PHE A 223 -2.53 9.39 17.50
C PHE A 223 -1.04 9.03 17.30
N GLY A 224 -0.78 7.72 17.42
CA GLY A 224 0.52 7.12 17.15
C GLY A 224 1.60 7.39 18.20
N PRO A 225 2.81 6.86 17.99
CA PRO A 225 3.90 6.87 18.98
C PRO A 225 4.35 8.28 19.40
N GLU A 226 4.23 9.25 18.49
CA GLU A 226 4.62 10.65 18.73
C GLU A 226 3.44 11.53 19.16
N ARG A 227 2.24 10.95 19.39
CA ARG A 227 1.02 11.64 19.84
C ARG A 227 0.75 12.93 19.09
N GLN A 228 0.50 12.82 17.79
CA GLN A 228 0.30 13.95 16.89
C GLN A 228 -1.00 13.84 16.08
N ASN A 229 -1.38 14.93 15.40
CA ASN A 229 -2.47 14.95 14.42
C ASN A 229 -2.29 13.83 13.37
N LEU A 230 -3.38 13.15 13.01
CA LEU A 230 -3.38 12.04 12.04
C LEU A 230 -2.78 12.43 10.68
N ILE A 231 -3.20 13.56 10.11
CA ILE A 231 -2.69 14.07 8.83
C ILE A 231 -1.19 14.33 8.90
N LYS A 232 -0.71 14.92 10.01
CA LYS A 232 0.73 15.11 10.22
C LYS A 232 1.45 13.77 10.24
N MET A 233 0.94 12.80 10.99
CA MET A 233 1.50 11.46 11.03
C MET A 233 1.57 10.82 9.65
N LEU A 234 0.51 10.83 8.87
CA LEU A 234 0.46 10.22 7.53
C LEU A 234 1.51 10.84 6.57
N ARG A 235 1.87 12.11 6.76
CA ARG A 235 2.88 12.82 5.95
C ARG A 235 4.32 12.56 6.39
N ASN A 236 4.55 12.11 7.62
CA ASN A 236 5.88 11.96 8.19
C ASN A 236 6.86 11.14 7.33
N PRO A 237 6.49 9.98 6.76
CA PRO A 237 7.43 9.21 5.94
C PRO A 237 7.93 10.01 4.73
N ALA A 238 7.00 10.63 3.99
CA ALA A 238 7.31 11.43 2.81
C ALA A 238 8.09 12.72 3.14
N GLN A 239 7.90 13.29 4.33
CA GLN A 239 8.66 14.47 4.76
C GLN A 239 10.07 14.11 5.26
N ALA A 240 10.20 12.99 5.99
CA ALA A 240 11.48 12.57 6.54
C ALA A 240 12.42 12.03 5.46
N VAL A 241 11.87 11.32 4.46
CA VAL A 241 12.65 10.74 3.37
C VAL A 241 11.97 10.99 2.01
N PRO A 242 12.04 12.22 1.49
CA PRO A 242 11.21 12.66 0.36
C PRO A 242 11.49 11.96 -0.96
N HIS A 243 12.71 11.46 -1.20
CA HIS A 243 13.11 10.96 -2.52
C HIS A 243 13.44 9.46 -2.55
N SER A 244 12.99 8.68 -1.56
CA SER A 244 13.28 7.24 -1.51
C SER A 244 12.12 6.43 -0.94
N LEU A 245 11.51 5.58 -1.77
CA LEU A 245 10.46 4.64 -1.36
C LEU A 245 10.96 3.64 -0.32
N SER A 246 12.15 3.07 -0.53
CA SER A 246 12.79 2.16 0.43
C SER A 246 13.08 2.85 1.76
N GLY A 247 13.58 4.09 1.72
CA GLY A 247 13.79 4.90 2.91
C GLY A 247 12.51 5.26 3.66
N GLN A 248 11.40 5.50 2.95
CA GLN A 248 10.08 5.69 3.57
C GLN A 248 9.58 4.42 4.25
N LEU A 249 9.72 3.25 3.62
CA LEU A 249 9.40 1.97 4.24
C LEU A 249 10.27 1.69 5.47
N GLU A 250 11.57 2.01 5.43
CA GLU A 250 12.46 1.91 6.60
C GLU A 250 12.05 2.87 7.73
N TYR A 251 11.64 4.10 7.40
CA TYR A 251 11.09 5.04 8.37
C TYR A 251 9.85 4.45 9.05
N ILE A 252 8.90 3.95 8.25
CA ILE A 252 7.66 3.32 8.73
C ILE A 252 7.99 2.12 9.62
N ARG A 253 8.91 1.25 9.22
CA ARG A 253 9.34 0.09 10.02
C ARG A 253 9.85 0.50 11.39
N LYS A 254 10.74 1.50 11.44
CA LYS A 254 11.38 1.96 12.68
C LYS A 254 10.40 2.71 13.58
N LYS A 255 9.55 3.56 13.01
CA LYS A 255 8.68 4.48 13.76
C LYS A 255 7.31 3.89 14.06
N TRP A 256 6.75 3.08 13.16
CA TRP A 256 5.40 2.54 13.27
C TRP A 256 5.37 1.03 13.44
N GLY A 257 6.51 0.38 13.69
CA GLY A 257 6.62 -1.09 13.76
C GLY A 257 5.54 -1.77 14.62
N LEU A 258 5.18 -1.17 15.77
CA LEU A 258 4.13 -1.68 16.66
C LEU A 258 2.71 -1.59 16.08
N LEU A 259 2.47 -0.66 15.14
CA LEU A 259 1.18 -0.46 14.48
C LEU A 259 1.00 -1.37 13.26
N LEU A 260 2.09 -1.85 12.65
CA LEU A 260 2.04 -2.56 11.37
C LEU A 260 1.32 -3.91 11.47
N GLY A 261 1.41 -4.61 12.61
CA GLY A 261 0.81 -5.93 12.78
C GLY A 261 1.15 -6.87 11.61
N LYS A 262 0.13 -7.27 10.84
CA LYS A 262 0.26 -8.15 9.67
C LYS A 262 1.11 -7.56 8.52
N TYR A 263 1.23 -6.23 8.42
CA TYR A 263 2.00 -5.55 7.38
C TYR A 263 3.51 -5.62 7.61
N PHE A 264 3.97 -5.97 8.81
CA PHE A 264 5.39 -5.96 9.16
C PHE A 264 6.21 -6.89 8.24
N TYR A 265 5.76 -8.14 8.05
CA TYR A 265 6.45 -9.10 7.19
C TYR A 265 6.44 -8.67 5.72
N ARG A 266 5.31 -8.12 5.23
CA ARG A 266 5.20 -7.60 3.86
C ARG A 266 6.17 -6.45 3.62
N LEU A 267 6.34 -5.58 4.61
CA LEU A 267 7.31 -4.50 4.56
C LEU A 267 8.73 -5.02 4.42
N LEU A 268 9.11 -6.03 5.22
CA LEU A 268 10.43 -6.65 5.10
C LEU A 268 10.64 -7.25 3.70
N SER A 269 9.68 -8.03 3.19
CA SER A 269 9.78 -8.60 1.84
C SER A 269 9.85 -7.53 0.74
N SER A 270 9.15 -6.40 0.91
CA SER A 270 9.22 -5.28 -0.03
C SER A 270 10.61 -4.62 -0.03
N LEU A 271 11.19 -4.41 1.16
CA LEU A 271 12.56 -3.90 1.28
C LEU A 271 13.59 -4.85 0.65
N ASP A 272 13.44 -6.16 0.86
CA ASP A 272 14.31 -7.16 0.25
C ASP A 272 14.21 -7.15 -1.28
N LEU A 273 13.00 -7.02 -1.85
CA LEU A 273 12.79 -6.92 -3.29
C LEU A 273 13.46 -5.69 -3.89
N ILE A 274 13.25 -4.51 -3.29
CA ILE A 274 13.89 -3.26 -3.76
C ILE A 274 15.41 -3.39 -3.72
N LYS A 275 15.93 -3.92 -2.60
CA LYS A 275 17.37 -4.14 -2.43
C LYS A 275 17.94 -5.09 -3.48
N GLU A 276 17.21 -6.14 -3.85
CA GLU A 276 17.63 -7.07 -4.89
C GLU A 276 17.64 -6.39 -6.27
N GLU A 277 16.62 -5.59 -6.60
CA GLU A 277 16.58 -4.84 -7.87
C GLU A 277 17.64 -3.74 -7.95
N GLU A 278 18.02 -3.14 -6.82
CA GLU A 278 19.08 -2.12 -6.73
C GLU A 278 20.49 -2.70 -6.87
N LYS A 279 20.68 -4.01 -6.66
CA LYS A 279 21.98 -4.63 -6.93
C LYS A 279 22.32 -4.46 -8.41
N ALA A 280 23.53 -4.00 -8.68
CA ALA A 280 24.05 -3.94 -10.03
C ALA A 280 24.03 -5.35 -10.63
N SER A 281 23.13 -5.60 -11.57
CA SER A 281 23.20 -6.77 -12.44
C SER A 281 24.36 -6.52 -13.40
N PHE A 282 25.53 -7.09 -13.10
CA PHE A 282 26.64 -7.07 -14.04
C PHE A 282 26.17 -7.78 -15.32
N MET A 283 26.24 -7.08 -16.46
CA MET A 283 25.88 -7.62 -17.77
C MET A 283 26.70 -8.88 -18.06
N GLY A 284 25.99 -9.99 -18.26
CA GLY A 284 26.52 -11.26 -18.75
C GLY A 284 25.94 -12.44 -17.96
N PRO A 285 25.73 -13.62 -18.58
CA PRO A 285 25.56 -14.83 -17.79
C PRO A 285 26.77 -14.91 -16.87
N GLY A 286 26.53 -14.89 -15.55
CA GLY A 286 27.58 -15.23 -14.59
C GLY A 286 28.22 -16.54 -15.05
N PRO A 287 29.54 -16.72 -14.88
CA PRO A 287 30.23 -17.89 -15.42
C PRO A 287 29.43 -19.14 -15.05
N LEU A 288 29.01 -19.90 -16.07
CA LEU A 288 28.39 -21.20 -15.88
C LEU A 288 29.40 -22.06 -15.14
N ARG A 289 29.26 -22.12 -13.81
CA ARG A 289 29.97 -23.09 -13.00
C ARG A 289 29.28 -24.41 -13.27
N VAL A 290 29.78 -25.14 -14.27
CA VAL A 290 29.55 -26.57 -14.34
C VAL A 290 30.01 -27.11 -12.99
N TYR A 291 29.13 -27.82 -12.29
CA TYR A 291 29.56 -28.57 -11.10
C TYR A 291 30.51 -29.66 -11.61
N GLU A 292 31.81 -29.34 -11.65
CA GLU A 292 32.84 -30.33 -11.84
C GLU A 292 32.92 -31.12 -10.53
N PHE A 293 32.33 -32.31 -10.51
CA PHE A 293 32.67 -33.35 -9.54
C PHE A 293 34.04 -33.96 -9.87
N ALA A 294 35.01 -33.12 -10.24
CA ALA A 294 36.38 -33.53 -10.53
C ALA A 294 37.25 -33.17 -9.33
N GLY A 295 37.53 -34.19 -8.51
CA GLY A 295 38.68 -34.16 -7.61
C GLY A 295 38.54 -33.26 -6.39
N ALA A 296 37.56 -33.54 -5.53
CA ALA A 296 37.86 -33.40 -4.11
C ALA A 296 38.98 -34.40 -3.80
N ALA A 297 40.21 -33.90 -3.66
CA ALA A 297 41.33 -34.65 -3.12
C ALA A 297 40.89 -35.26 -1.78
N GLY A 298 40.56 -36.56 -1.80
CA GLY A 298 39.91 -37.26 -0.68
C GLY A 298 38.68 -38.11 -1.05
N ALA A 299 38.26 -38.15 -2.31
CA ALA A 299 37.40 -39.24 -2.79
C ALA A 299 38.25 -40.51 -2.91
N GLU A 300 38.38 -41.23 -1.79
CA GLU A 300 38.63 -42.66 -1.81
C GLU A 300 37.64 -43.26 -2.83
N GLU A 301 38.12 -44.15 -3.69
CA GLU A 301 37.25 -44.99 -4.51
C GLU A 301 36.22 -45.64 -3.59
N GLU A 302 35.03 -45.06 -3.44
CA GLU A 302 33.93 -45.72 -2.75
C GLU A 302 33.57 -46.90 -3.65
N PRO A 303 33.89 -48.15 -3.28
CA PRO A 303 33.59 -49.27 -4.13
C PRO A 303 32.07 -49.33 -4.27
N GLU A 304 31.59 -49.27 -5.51
CA GLU A 304 30.18 -49.41 -5.84
C GLU A 304 29.65 -50.73 -5.25
N ARG A 305 28.90 -50.63 -4.14
CA ARG A 305 28.17 -51.76 -3.54
C ARG A 305 26.73 -51.72 -4.00
N PHE A 306 26.49 -52.04 -5.27
CA PHE A 306 25.13 -52.39 -5.69
C PHE A 306 24.73 -53.69 -4.98
N SER A 307 23.67 -53.62 -4.18
CA SER A 307 23.03 -54.83 -3.66
C SER A 307 22.40 -55.59 -4.84
N PRO A 308 22.56 -56.92 -4.93
CA PRO A 308 21.88 -57.71 -5.97
C PRO A 308 20.37 -57.48 -5.89
N ASP A 309 19.75 -57.25 -7.04
CA ASP A 309 18.32 -57.05 -7.17
C ASP A 309 17.60 -58.29 -6.64
N LYS A 310 16.84 -58.14 -5.54
CA LYS A 310 16.01 -59.23 -5.00
C LYS A 310 14.62 -59.09 -5.60
N ASP A 311 14.15 -60.18 -6.22
CA ASP A 311 12.82 -60.37 -6.82
C ASP A 311 11.74 -59.49 -6.15
N TRP A 312 11.55 -58.30 -6.71
CA TRP A 312 10.63 -57.27 -6.19
C TRP A 312 9.22 -57.42 -6.76
N MET A 313 8.99 -58.44 -7.60
CA MET A 313 7.66 -58.80 -8.11
C MET A 313 7.19 -60.14 -7.50
N PRO A 314 6.01 -60.17 -6.85
CA PRO A 314 5.38 -61.42 -6.43
C PRO A 314 5.04 -62.26 -7.65
N ARG A 315 5.52 -63.52 -7.68
CA ARG A 315 5.05 -64.50 -8.66
C ARG A 315 3.66 -64.97 -8.22
N ILE A 316 2.66 -64.73 -9.06
CA ILE A 316 1.26 -65.16 -8.86
C ILE A 316 1.16 -66.66 -9.11
#